data_AF-A0A931P652-F1
#
_entry.id   AF-A0A931P652-F1
#
_cell.length_a   1.000
_cell.length_b   1.000
_cell.length_c   1.000
_cell.angle_alpha   90.00
_cell.angle_beta   90.00
_cell.angle_gamma   90.00
#
_symmetry.space_group_name_H-M   'P 1'
#
loop_
_entity.id
_entity.type
_entity.pdbx_description
1 polymer ?
#
loop_
_entity_poly.entity_id
_entity_poly.type
_entity_poly.pdbx_seq_one_letter_code
_entity_poly.pdbx_strand_id
1 'polypeptide(L)'
;MNTSNAIDRREDWISVSTRKIRRPGDPEWDDYIRFLGLPHLQEVRTIDSWCNPCHDGNYFAHSVEEALDLIDEGIVRKLRSPDEYHLAFVDAQGPHAGIEHPRFRLLGHDLSDETWTSSLLNCGYWMDPLDAIARRTMPNGLLNFEDALQAKALLPEAWNGDPHAFVTIWALYEILDGETSED
;
A
#
# COMPACT_ATOMS: atom_id res chain seq x y z
N MET A 1 -7.20 -39.65 1.37
CA MET A 1 -6.11 -39.07 0.57
C MET A 1 -6.12 -37.58 0.85
N ASN A 2 -5.03 -37.09 1.42
CA ASN A 2 -4.93 -35.75 1.96
C ASN A 2 -4.35 -34.84 0.85
N THR A 3 -5.20 -34.12 0.13
CA THR A 3 -4.74 -33.02 -0.74
C THR A 3 -4.67 -31.78 0.12
N SER A 4 -3.48 -31.52 0.65
CA SER A 4 -3.11 -30.24 1.22
C SER A 4 -3.36 -29.17 0.16
N ASN A 5 -4.45 -28.42 0.32
CA ASN A 5 -4.63 -27.14 -0.34
C ASN A 5 -3.53 -26.23 0.21
N ALA A 6 -2.39 -26.18 -0.48
CA ALA A 6 -1.50 -25.04 -0.39
C ALA A 6 -2.25 -23.88 -1.05
N ILE A 7 -3.17 -23.28 -0.28
CA ILE A 7 -3.68 -21.95 -0.58
C ILE A 7 -2.43 -21.09 -0.61
N ASP A 8 -2.22 -20.43 -1.74
CA ASP A 8 -1.25 -19.35 -1.91
C ASP A 8 -1.63 -18.24 -0.92
N ARG A 9 -1.22 -18.38 0.34
CA ARG A 9 -1.59 -17.48 1.43
C ARG A 9 -0.71 -16.25 1.32
N ARG A 10 -1.04 -15.39 0.35
CA ARG A 10 -0.51 -14.03 0.24
C ARG A 10 -0.63 -13.24 1.55
N GLU A 11 -1.52 -13.70 2.44
CA GLU A 11 -1.76 -13.21 3.80
C GLU A 11 -0.58 -13.47 4.77
N ASP A 12 0.29 -14.45 4.50
CA ASP A 12 1.39 -14.86 5.39
C ASP A 12 2.74 -14.23 5.01
N TRP A 13 2.76 -13.21 4.16
CA TRP A 13 4.00 -12.60 3.65
C TRP A 13 4.10 -11.11 3.92
N ILE A 14 5.34 -10.66 4.03
CA ILE A 14 5.74 -9.26 3.88
C ILE A 14 6.16 -9.08 2.43
N SER A 15 5.40 -8.29 1.67
CA SER A 15 5.82 -7.90 0.34
C SER A 15 6.73 -6.68 0.41
N VAL A 16 7.81 -6.66 -0.36
CA VAL A 16 8.78 -5.56 -0.43
C VAL A 16 9.01 -5.14 -1.87
N SER A 17 9.07 -3.84 -2.14
CA SER A 17 9.31 -3.31 -3.48
C SER A 17 9.95 -1.93 -3.45
N THR A 18 10.56 -1.54 -4.56
CA THR A 18 11.04 -0.16 -4.76
C THR A 18 10.00 0.61 -5.56
N ARG A 19 9.52 1.70 -4.96
CA ARG A 19 8.41 2.51 -5.46
C ARG A 19 8.82 3.93 -5.74
N LYS A 20 8.16 4.58 -6.69
CA LYS A 20 8.33 6.00 -6.99
C LYS A 20 7.13 6.83 -6.51
N ILE A 21 7.39 7.82 -5.67
CA ILE A 21 6.37 8.70 -5.10
C ILE A 21 5.84 9.65 -6.17
N ARG A 22 4.52 9.65 -6.35
CA ARG A 22 3.82 10.66 -7.16
C ARG A 22 3.40 11.84 -6.27
N ARG A 23 3.59 13.08 -6.73
CA ARG A 23 3.39 14.32 -5.97
C ARG A 23 2.91 15.50 -6.83
N PRO A 24 2.48 16.63 -6.23
CA PRO A 24 2.17 17.86 -6.96
C PRO A 24 3.30 18.31 -7.89
N GLY A 25 2.93 18.62 -9.13
CA GLY A 25 3.86 18.99 -10.19
C GLY A 25 4.31 17.83 -11.09
N ASP A 26 4.04 16.59 -10.71
CA ASP A 26 4.23 15.45 -11.61
C ASP A 26 3.25 15.49 -12.78
N PRO A 27 3.61 14.90 -13.94
CA PRO A 27 2.69 14.78 -15.07
C PRO A 27 1.34 14.17 -14.64
N GLU A 28 0.26 14.75 -15.16
CA GLU A 28 -1.13 14.33 -14.93
C GLU A 28 -1.60 14.42 -13.46
N TRP A 29 -0.81 14.99 -12.54
CA TRP A 29 -1.18 15.11 -11.13
C TRP A 29 -2.53 15.80 -10.94
N ASP A 30 -2.72 16.96 -11.58
CA ASP A 30 -3.93 17.77 -11.39
C ASP A 30 -5.19 17.05 -11.88
N ASP A 31 -5.11 16.36 -13.02
CA ASP A 31 -6.23 15.58 -13.56
C ASP A 31 -6.51 14.33 -12.73
N TYR A 32 -5.46 13.67 -12.24
CA TYR A 32 -5.55 12.53 -11.34
C TYR A 32 -6.20 12.89 -10.00
N ILE A 33 -5.73 13.97 -9.34
CA ILE A 33 -6.32 14.43 -8.08
C ILE A 33 -7.77 14.90 -8.27
N ARG A 34 -8.10 15.53 -9.41
CA ARG A 34 -9.48 15.87 -9.75
C ARG A 34 -10.35 14.63 -9.92
N PHE A 35 -9.84 13.59 -10.56
CA PHE A 35 -10.53 12.31 -10.73
C PHE A 35 -10.83 11.63 -9.39
N LEU A 36 -9.89 11.69 -8.44
CA LEU A 36 -10.07 11.15 -7.09
C LEU A 36 -10.94 12.02 -6.18
N GLY A 37 -11.04 13.32 -6.46
CA GLY A 37 -11.70 14.29 -5.58
C GLY A 37 -11.03 14.46 -4.21
N LEU A 38 -9.70 14.24 -4.14
CA LEU A 38 -8.89 14.36 -2.91
C LEU A 38 -7.86 15.50 -3.04
N PRO A 39 -8.29 16.77 -3.08
CA PRO A 39 -7.40 17.91 -3.35
C PRO A 39 -6.35 18.18 -2.26
N HIS A 40 -6.46 17.55 -1.09
CA HIS A 40 -5.53 17.73 0.02
C HIS A 40 -4.28 16.85 -0.05
N LEU A 41 -4.24 15.86 -0.95
CA LEU A 41 -3.09 14.96 -1.09
C LEU A 41 -1.82 15.73 -1.45
N GLN A 42 -0.72 15.37 -0.80
CA GLN A 42 0.63 15.91 -1.04
C GLN A 42 1.54 14.86 -1.69
N GLU A 43 1.17 13.59 -1.59
CA GLU A 43 1.80 12.48 -2.27
C GLU A 43 0.82 11.31 -2.37
N VAL A 44 1.17 10.31 -3.18
CA VAL A 44 0.40 9.07 -3.33
C VAL A 44 1.29 7.90 -2.94
N ARG A 45 0.88 7.19 -1.88
CA ARG A 45 1.50 5.95 -1.40
C ARG A 45 0.44 4.86 -1.48
N THR A 46 0.66 3.82 -2.28
CA THR A 46 -0.30 2.72 -2.48
C THR A 46 0.42 1.50 -3.02
N ILE A 47 -0.16 0.32 -2.82
CA ILE A 47 0.37 -0.90 -3.44
C ILE A 47 0.10 -0.95 -4.95
N ASP A 48 -0.87 -0.16 -5.41
CA ASP A 48 -1.28 -0.05 -6.81
C ASP A 48 -0.13 0.51 -7.66
N SER A 49 0.37 -0.32 -8.57
CA SER A 49 1.54 0.01 -9.39
C SER A 49 1.24 1.02 -10.50
N TRP A 50 -0.04 1.25 -10.83
CA TRP A 50 -0.41 2.30 -11.77
C TRP A 50 -0.33 3.68 -11.10
N CYS A 51 -0.82 3.79 -9.87
CA CYS A 51 -0.80 5.04 -9.08
C CYS A 51 0.58 5.33 -8.45
N ASN A 52 1.30 4.27 -8.04
CA ASN A 52 2.58 4.34 -7.35
C ASN A 52 3.56 3.35 -8.01
N PRO A 53 4.28 3.82 -9.07
CA PRO A 53 5.07 2.95 -9.93
C PRO A 53 6.03 2.02 -9.18
N CYS A 54 5.99 0.75 -9.54
CA CYS A 54 6.86 -0.30 -9.04
C CYS A 54 7.99 -0.57 -10.04
N HIS A 55 9.24 -0.53 -9.58
CA HIS A 55 10.39 -0.59 -10.50
C HIS A 55 10.76 -2.00 -10.94
N ASP A 56 10.82 -2.97 -10.01
CA ASP A 56 11.30 -4.33 -10.28
C ASP A 56 10.32 -5.41 -9.81
N GLY A 57 9.08 -5.01 -9.52
CA GLY A 57 8.06 -5.88 -8.97
C GLY A 57 8.13 -6.00 -7.44
N ASN A 58 7.29 -6.91 -6.94
CA ASN A 58 7.17 -7.21 -5.52
C ASN A 58 7.95 -8.48 -5.21
N TYR A 59 8.78 -8.40 -4.18
CA TYR A 59 9.47 -9.53 -3.55
C TYR A 59 8.68 -9.92 -2.30
N PHE A 60 8.84 -11.15 -1.83
CA PHE A 60 8.09 -11.68 -0.69
C PHE A 60 9.04 -12.28 0.32
N ALA A 61 8.77 -12.01 1.59
CA ALA A 61 9.49 -12.50 2.74
C ALA A 61 8.51 -13.07 3.78
N HIS A 62 8.97 -14.03 4.57
CA HIS A 62 8.24 -14.65 5.66
C HIS A 62 8.55 -14.03 7.03
N SER A 63 9.55 -13.14 7.11
CA SER A 63 9.86 -12.39 8.33
C SER A 63 10.39 -10.99 8.02
N VAL A 64 10.43 -10.15 9.05
CA VAL A 64 10.98 -8.78 8.97
C VAL A 64 12.45 -8.83 8.59
N GLU A 65 13.21 -9.76 9.15
CA GLU A 65 14.64 -9.96 8.87
C GLU A 65 14.86 -10.34 7.41
N GLU A 66 14.11 -11.31 6.89
CA GLU A 66 14.20 -11.69 5.48
C GLU A 66 13.82 -10.52 4.56
N ALA A 67 12.81 -9.72 4.92
CA ALA A 67 12.45 -8.51 4.18
C ALA A 67 13.58 -7.47 4.13
N LEU A 68 14.37 -7.35 5.21
CA LEU A 68 15.53 -6.47 5.28
C LEU A 68 16.72 -7.04 4.51
N ASP A 69 16.98 -8.35 4.61
CA ASP A 69 18.03 -9.03 3.86
C ASP A 69 17.84 -8.85 2.34
N LEU A 70 16.59 -8.93 1.86
CA LEU A 70 16.25 -8.66 0.46
C LEU A 70 16.71 -7.25 0.00
N ILE A 71 16.64 -6.24 0.87
CA ILE A 71 17.10 -4.88 0.57
C ILE A 71 18.61 -4.77 0.70
N ASP A 72 19.17 -5.24 1.81
CA ASP A 72 20.57 -5.05 2.17
C ASP A 72 21.50 -5.83 1.22
N GLU A 73 21.08 -7.02 0.77
CA GLU A 73 21.77 -7.80 -0.27
C GLU A 73 21.56 -7.26 -1.70
N GLY A 74 20.68 -6.26 -1.86
CA GLY A 74 20.39 -5.65 -3.15
C GLY A 74 19.56 -6.53 -4.09
N ILE A 75 18.83 -7.51 -3.56
CA ILE A 75 17.84 -8.30 -4.30
C ILE A 75 16.69 -7.40 -4.72
N VAL A 76 16.17 -6.60 -3.78
CA VAL A 76 15.32 -5.44 -4.06
C VAL A 76 16.24 -4.31 -4.55
N ARG A 77 15.86 -3.69 -5.67
CA ARG A 77 16.66 -2.62 -6.29
C ARG A 77 16.86 -1.45 -5.34
N LYS A 78 18.12 -1.04 -5.16
CA LYS A 78 18.51 0.19 -4.44
C LYS A 78 17.89 1.46 -5.02
N LEU A 79 17.56 2.39 -4.14
CA LEU A 79 17.06 3.72 -4.48
C LEU A 79 18.07 4.47 -5.35
N ARG A 80 17.59 5.11 -6.42
CA ARG A 80 18.43 5.88 -7.37
C ARG A 80 18.12 7.37 -7.36
N SER A 81 17.07 7.78 -6.68
CA SER A 81 16.65 9.17 -6.62
C SER A 81 15.86 9.46 -5.34
N PRO A 82 15.78 10.73 -4.91
CA PRO A 82 15.07 11.12 -3.68
C PRO A 82 13.54 10.96 -3.72
N ASP A 83 12.99 10.59 -4.87
CA ASP A 83 11.57 10.28 -5.08
C ASP A 83 11.28 8.78 -5.05
N GLU A 84 12.31 7.95 -4.88
CA GLU A 84 12.17 6.51 -4.69
C GLU A 84 12.22 6.16 -3.20
N TYR A 85 11.52 5.09 -2.82
CA TYR A 85 11.56 4.54 -1.47
C TYR A 85 11.29 3.03 -1.51
N HIS A 86 11.65 2.34 -0.43
CA HIS A 86 11.29 0.95 -0.22
C HIS A 86 9.92 0.86 0.46
N LEU A 87 8.95 0.28 -0.22
CA LEU A 87 7.62 -0.01 0.32
C LEU A 87 7.58 -1.46 0.76
N ALA A 88 7.22 -1.69 2.02
CA ALA A 88 6.71 -2.97 2.48
C ALA A 88 5.20 -2.92 2.72
N PHE A 89 4.49 -4.01 2.46
CA PHE A 89 3.08 -4.14 2.80
C PHE A 89 2.70 -5.56 3.22
N VAL A 90 1.72 -5.63 4.12
CA VAL A 90 1.18 -6.86 4.72
C VAL A 90 -0.33 -6.75 4.85
N ASP A 91 -1.04 -7.88 4.91
CA ASP A 91 -2.44 -7.86 5.33
C ASP A 91 -2.52 -7.33 6.77
N ALA A 92 -3.22 -6.22 6.97
CA ALA A 92 -3.38 -5.57 8.26
C ALA A 92 -4.23 -6.40 9.25
N GLN A 93 -4.87 -7.46 8.78
CA GLN A 93 -5.61 -8.43 9.57
C GLN A 93 -4.91 -9.80 9.64
N GLY A 94 -3.73 -9.93 9.02
CA GLY A 94 -2.92 -11.14 8.95
C GLY A 94 -1.87 -11.29 10.06
N PRO A 95 -1.03 -12.33 10.01
CA PRO A 95 -0.03 -12.65 11.03
C PRO A 95 1.08 -11.61 11.17
N HIS A 96 1.38 -10.84 10.11
CA HIS A 96 2.37 -9.76 10.15
C HIS A 96 1.77 -8.39 10.46
N ALA A 97 0.49 -8.32 10.85
CA ALA A 97 -0.12 -7.06 11.24
C ALA A 97 0.63 -6.41 12.42
N GLY A 98 0.88 -5.11 12.33
CA GLY A 98 1.49 -4.34 13.42
C GLY A 98 2.99 -4.57 13.61
N ILE A 99 3.76 -4.66 12.52
CA ILE A 99 5.23 -4.74 12.56
C ILE A 99 5.80 -3.61 13.43
N GLU A 100 6.51 -3.99 14.50
CA GLU A 100 7.28 -3.09 15.36
C GLU A 100 8.78 -3.31 15.08
N HIS A 101 9.34 -2.52 14.18
CA HIS A 101 10.77 -2.57 13.87
C HIS A 101 11.31 -1.16 13.57
N PRO A 102 12.51 -0.76 14.05
CA PRO A 102 13.02 0.61 13.87
C PRO A 102 13.15 1.05 12.41
N ARG A 103 13.40 0.11 11.49
CA ARG A 103 13.45 0.38 10.04
C ARG A 103 12.08 0.39 9.37
N PHE A 104 11.01 -0.03 10.03
CA PHE A 104 9.66 -0.06 9.43
C PHE A 104 8.83 1.10 9.97
N ARG A 105 8.62 2.10 9.13
CA ARG A 105 7.76 3.25 9.44
C ARG A 105 6.39 3.06 8.83
N LEU A 106 5.36 2.84 9.67
CA LEU A 106 3.97 2.75 9.20
C LEU A 106 3.55 4.05 8.51
N LEU A 107 3.07 3.93 7.28
CA LEU A 107 2.54 5.03 6.46
C LEU A 107 1.02 5.17 6.57
N GLY A 108 0.31 4.06 6.81
CA GLY A 108 -1.14 3.99 6.82
C GLY A 108 -1.66 2.71 6.18
N HIS A 109 -2.94 2.74 5.80
CA HIS A 109 -3.64 1.60 5.23
C HIS A 109 -4.23 1.92 3.86
N ASP A 110 -4.05 0.98 2.94
CA ASP A 110 -4.65 0.99 1.61
C ASP A 110 -5.72 -0.12 1.54
N LEU A 111 -6.66 0.02 0.61
CA LEU A 111 -7.67 -1.00 0.33
C LEU A 111 -7.58 -1.39 -1.13
N SER A 112 -7.32 -2.66 -1.38
CA SER A 112 -7.29 -3.19 -2.75
C SER A 112 -8.05 -4.50 -2.84
N ASP A 113 -8.48 -4.81 -4.05
CA ASP A 113 -8.90 -6.16 -4.41
C ASP A 113 -7.70 -7.09 -4.64
N GLU A 114 -7.99 -8.29 -5.14
CA GLU A 114 -7.03 -9.34 -5.53
C GLU A 114 -6.06 -8.96 -6.66
N THR A 115 -6.37 -7.89 -7.42
CA THR A 115 -5.52 -7.36 -8.49
C THR A 115 -4.54 -6.30 -7.98
N TRP A 116 -4.60 -5.97 -6.68
CA TRP A 116 -3.88 -4.86 -6.06
C TRP A 116 -4.23 -3.49 -6.64
N THR A 117 -5.44 -3.37 -7.21
CA THR A 117 -5.99 -2.08 -7.63
C THR A 117 -6.52 -1.37 -6.40
N SER A 118 -6.03 -0.16 -6.10
CA SER A 118 -6.51 0.59 -4.93
C SER A 118 -7.92 1.11 -5.17
N SER A 119 -8.86 0.68 -4.34
CA SER A 119 -10.24 1.15 -4.42
C SER A 119 -10.32 2.65 -4.15
N LEU A 120 -9.47 3.19 -3.28
CA LEU A 120 -9.47 4.63 -2.96
C LEU A 120 -8.73 5.46 -4.00
N LEU A 121 -7.61 4.96 -4.52
CA LEU A 121 -6.67 5.76 -5.29
C LEU A 121 -6.69 5.46 -6.80
N ASN A 122 -7.47 4.47 -7.26
CA ASN A 122 -7.59 4.13 -8.69
C ASN A 122 -9.05 4.04 -9.19
N CYS A 123 -10.03 3.80 -8.32
CA CYS A 123 -11.43 3.65 -8.75
C CYS A 123 -12.24 4.95 -8.79
N GLY A 124 -11.58 6.11 -8.68
CA GLY A 124 -12.20 7.43 -8.75
C GLY A 124 -12.85 7.88 -7.45
N TYR A 125 -13.65 8.96 -7.55
CA TYR A 125 -14.24 9.61 -6.39
C TYR A 125 -15.18 8.71 -5.58
N TRP A 126 -14.90 8.56 -4.29
CA TRP A 126 -15.77 7.90 -3.34
C TRP A 126 -17.00 8.78 -3.04
N MET A 127 -18.18 8.29 -3.40
CA MET A 127 -19.46 8.93 -3.09
C MET A 127 -20.09 8.38 -1.80
N ASP A 128 -21.15 9.03 -1.31
CA ASP A 128 -21.87 8.63 -0.10
C ASP A 128 -22.19 7.12 -0.08
N PRO A 129 -21.87 6.39 1.02
CA PRO A 129 -21.42 6.89 2.33
C PRO A 129 -19.90 7.05 2.50
N LEU A 130 -19.09 6.80 1.46
CA LEU A 130 -17.63 6.69 1.55
C LEU A 130 -16.89 8.05 1.52
N ASP A 131 -17.49 9.12 1.00
CA ASP A 131 -16.87 10.46 0.88
C ASP A 131 -16.31 10.96 2.22
N ALA A 132 -17.10 10.82 3.29
CA ALA A 132 -16.70 11.26 4.62
C ALA A 132 -15.43 10.56 5.12
N ILE A 133 -15.20 9.30 4.73
CA ILE A 133 -14.00 8.53 5.06
C ILE A 133 -12.84 9.00 4.17
N ALA A 134 -13.07 9.14 2.87
CA ALA A 134 -12.06 9.56 1.91
C ALA A 134 -11.45 10.93 2.26
N ARG A 135 -12.25 11.88 2.78
CA ARG A 135 -11.78 13.19 3.25
C ARG A 135 -10.88 13.15 4.50
N ARG A 136 -10.85 12.02 5.24
CA ARG A 136 -9.99 11.85 6.42
C ARG A 136 -8.66 11.17 6.12
N THR A 137 -8.41 10.86 4.84
CA THR A 137 -7.11 10.34 4.40
C THR A 137 -5.98 11.26 4.82
N MET A 138 -4.86 10.65 5.19
CA MET A 138 -3.61 11.35 5.46
C MET A 138 -3.08 12.01 4.17
N PRO A 139 -2.14 12.96 4.28
CA PRO A 139 -1.59 13.65 3.09
C PRO A 139 -0.96 12.72 2.03
N ASN A 140 -0.66 11.48 2.38
CA ASN A 140 -0.12 10.46 1.49
C ASN A 140 -1.16 9.58 0.80
N GLY A 141 -2.46 9.85 1.00
CA GLY A 141 -3.57 9.12 0.39
C GLY A 141 -4.04 7.91 1.18
N LEU A 142 -3.38 7.58 2.29
CA LEU A 142 -3.70 6.40 3.10
C LEU A 142 -4.68 6.70 4.23
N LEU A 143 -5.38 5.67 4.66
CA LEU A 143 -6.31 5.72 5.79
C LEU A 143 -5.61 5.31 7.10
N ASN A 144 -6.15 5.78 8.22
CA ASN A 144 -5.91 5.10 9.49
C ASN A 144 -6.68 3.74 9.50
N PHE A 145 -6.35 2.86 10.44
CA PHE A 145 -6.90 1.51 10.45
C PHE A 145 -8.42 1.48 10.70
N GLU A 146 -8.94 2.36 11.57
CA GLU A 146 -10.36 2.45 11.89
C GLU A 146 -11.18 2.85 10.66
N ASP A 147 -10.72 3.86 9.93
CA ASP A 147 -11.33 4.32 8.69
C ASP A 147 -11.25 3.25 7.59
N ALA A 148 -10.16 2.49 7.51
CA ALA A 148 -10.04 1.37 6.58
C ALA A 148 -11.04 0.24 6.89
N LEU A 149 -11.22 -0.10 8.16
CA LEU A 149 -12.25 -1.07 8.58
C LEU A 149 -13.65 -0.58 8.23
N GLN A 150 -13.94 0.69 8.49
CA GLN A 150 -15.23 1.29 8.15
C GLN A 150 -15.46 1.28 6.63
N ALA A 151 -14.46 1.65 5.83
CA ALA A 151 -14.55 1.63 4.37
C ALA A 151 -14.78 0.21 3.84
N LYS A 152 -14.00 -0.78 4.30
CA LYS A 152 -14.17 -2.19 3.92
C LYS A 152 -15.58 -2.72 4.20
N ALA A 153 -16.20 -2.30 5.30
CA ALA A 153 -17.56 -2.70 5.64
C ALA A 153 -18.63 -2.07 4.73
N LEU A 154 -18.39 -0.84 4.24
CA LEU A 154 -19.35 -0.09 3.43
C LEU A 154 -19.22 -0.33 1.92
N LEU A 155 -18.00 -0.63 1.43
CA LEU A 155 -17.70 -0.78 0.01
C LEU A 155 -18.65 -1.75 -0.73
N PRO A 156 -18.96 -2.96 -0.24
CA PRO A 156 -19.85 -3.89 -0.95
C PRO A 156 -21.27 -3.37 -1.19
N GLU A 157 -21.79 -2.56 -0.27
CA GLU A 157 -23.12 -1.94 -0.42
C GLU A 157 -23.05 -0.70 -1.32
N ALA A 158 -22.02 0.14 -1.12
CA ALA A 158 -21.82 1.36 -1.89
C ALA A 158 -21.60 1.08 -3.38
N TRP A 159 -20.86 0.02 -3.70
CA TRP A 159 -20.47 -0.37 -5.06
C TRP A 159 -21.04 -1.73 -5.43
N ASN A 160 -22.35 -1.89 -5.24
CA ASN A 160 -23.04 -3.15 -5.46
C ASN A 160 -22.72 -3.78 -6.83
N GLY A 161 -22.11 -4.97 -6.79
CA GLY A 161 -21.75 -5.74 -7.98
C GLY A 161 -20.39 -5.40 -8.59
N ASP A 162 -19.65 -4.46 -8.02
CA ASP A 162 -18.28 -4.13 -8.44
C ASP A 162 -17.27 -5.06 -7.74
N PRO A 163 -16.40 -5.78 -8.49
CA PRO A 163 -15.34 -6.60 -7.91
C PRO A 163 -14.38 -5.82 -6.99
N HIS A 164 -14.13 -4.54 -7.28
CA HIS A 164 -13.25 -3.68 -6.49
C HIS A 164 -13.85 -3.25 -5.15
N ALA A 165 -15.09 -3.68 -4.85
CA ALA A 165 -15.74 -3.48 -3.56
C ALA A 165 -15.28 -4.49 -2.48
N PHE A 166 -14.69 -5.62 -2.89
CA PHE A 166 -14.24 -6.68 -1.99
C PHE A 166 -12.74 -6.59 -1.79
N VAL A 167 -12.34 -6.03 -0.65
CA VAL A 167 -10.98 -5.56 -0.44
C VAL A 167 -10.26 -6.21 0.74
N THR A 168 -8.95 -6.36 0.59
CA THR A 168 -8.02 -6.57 1.70
C THR A 168 -7.54 -5.20 2.21
N ILE A 169 -7.35 -5.10 3.52
CA ILE A 169 -6.75 -3.91 4.13
C ILE A 169 -5.25 -4.18 4.22
N TRP A 170 -4.45 -3.38 3.55
CA TRP A 170 -3.00 -3.51 3.57
C TRP A 170 -2.40 -2.47 4.50
N ALA A 171 -1.58 -2.89 5.45
CA ALA A 171 -0.74 -1.99 6.22
C ALA A 171 0.54 -1.71 5.41
N LEU A 172 0.80 -0.44 5.11
CA LEU A 172 1.94 -0.02 4.29
C LEU A 172 3.02 0.60 5.17
N TYR A 173 4.26 0.18 4.96
CA TYR A 173 5.44 0.63 5.68
C TYR A 173 6.47 1.16 4.70
N GLU A 174 7.08 2.29 5.02
CA GLU A 174 8.35 2.68 4.40
C GLU A 174 9.48 2.01 5.17
N ILE A 175 10.34 1.31 4.43
CA ILE A 175 11.57 0.78 5.01
C ILE A 175 12.64 1.86 4.94
N LEU A 176 13.09 2.28 6.12
CA LEU A 176 14.16 3.23 6.29
C LEU A 176 15.51 2.54 6.05
N ASP A 177 16.40 3.24 5.36
CA ASP A 177 17.79 2.82 5.26
C ASP A 177 18.36 2.69 6.69
N GLY A 178 19.00 1.56 6.98
CA GLY A 178 19.78 1.44 8.19
C GLY A 178 20.93 2.44 8.10
N GLU A 179 21.25 3.14 9.20
CA GLU A 179 22.49 3.92 9.26
C GLU A 179 23.64 3.01 8.79
N THR A 180 24.20 3.31 7.62
CA THR A 180 25.54 2.84 7.29
C THR A 180 26.45 3.52 8.29
N SER A 181 26.74 2.83 9.40
CA SER A 181 27.89 3.15 10.21
C SER A 181 29.12 2.93 9.34
N GLU A 182 29.49 3.94 8.55
CA GLU A 182 30.88 4.12 8.16
C GLU A 182 31.59 4.75 9.36
N ASP A 183 32.22 3.90 10.17
CA ASP A 183 33.35 4.26 11.04
C ASP A 183 34.37 3.10 11.04
#